data_AF-A0A8T4KSZ2-F1
#
_entry.id   AF-A0A8T4KSZ2-F1
#
_cell.length_a   1.000
_cell.length_b   1.000
_cell.length_c   1.000
_cell.angle_alpha   90.00
_cell.angle_beta   90.00
_cell.angle_gamma   90.00
#
_symmetry.space_group_name_H-M   'P 1'
#
loop_
_entity.id
_entity.type
_entity.pdbx_description
1 polymer ?
#
loop_
_entity_poly.entity_id
_entity_poly.type
_entity_poly.pdbx_seq_one_letter_code
_entity_poly.pdbx_strand_id
1 'polypeptide(L)' 'MADARIDEILKTLIIDPVPAKSCDVKKLQGMQNTFRIRIGGVRIVYAIVWKSKTILVSRIERGGGMHTIKHDTV' A
#
# COMPACT_ATOMS: atom_id res chain seq x y z
N MET A 1 -13.67 -11.40 7.18
CA MET A 1 -13.85 -11.18 5.72
C MET A 1 -13.13 -9.93 5.18
N ALA A 2 -12.68 -8.98 6.01
CA ALA A 2 -12.06 -7.74 5.52
C ALA A 2 -10.53 -7.86 5.25
N ASP A 3 -9.89 -8.91 5.76
CA ASP A 3 -8.42 -9.04 5.78
C ASP A 3 -7.86 -9.76 4.55
N ALA A 4 -8.62 -10.71 3.98
CA ALA A 4 -8.22 -11.44 2.77
C ALA A 4 -7.88 -10.50 1.58
N ARG A 5 -8.60 -9.39 1.44
CA ARG A 5 -8.34 -8.41 0.37
C ARG A 5 -7.08 -7.57 0.57
N ILE A 6 -6.61 -7.41 1.81
CA ILE A 6 -5.35 -6.70 2.08
C ILE A 6 -4.18 -7.63 1.76
N ASP A 7 -4.25 -8.90 2.16
CA ASP A 7 -3.21 -9.88 1.91
C ASP A 7 -2.97 -10.10 0.41
N GLU A 8 -4.02 -10.16 -0.40
CA GLU A 8 -3.92 -10.25 -1.87
C GLU A 8 -3.18 -9.05 -2.47
N ILE A 9 -3.43 -7.86 -1.95
CA ILE A 9 -2.78 -6.63 -2.42
C ILE A 9 -1.30 -6.63 -2.02
N LEU A 10 -0.98 -7.03 -0.78
CA LEU A 10 0.40 -7.13 -0.33
C LEU A 10 1.17 -8.16 -1.17
N LYS A 11 0.57 -9.31 -1.49
CA LYS A 11 1.15 -10.29 -2.42
C LYS A 11 1.32 -9.73 -3.82
N THR A 12 0.36 -8.94 -4.30
CA THR A 12 0.48 -8.25 -5.61
C THR A 12 1.65 -7.27 -5.60
N LEU A 13 1.81 -6.50 -4.53
CA LEU A 13 2.88 -5.52 -4.39
C LEU A 13 4.28 -6.15 -4.39
N ILE A 14 4.43 -7.38 -3.89
CA ILE A 14 5.70 -8.11 -3.94
C ILE A 14 6.12 -8.40 -5.40
N ILE A 15 5.15 -8.66 -6.28
CA ILE A 15 5.40 -9.02 -7.68
C ILE A 15 5.48 -7.76 -8.57
N ASP A 16 4.53 -6.85 -8.39
CA ASP A 16 4.43 -5.57 -9.07
C ASP A 16 4.23 -4.45 -8.04
N PRO A 17 5.29 -3.69 -7.70
CA PRO A 17 5.21 -2.67 -6.67
C PRO A 17 4.41 -1.44 -7.10
N VAL A 18 4.05 -1.30 -8.39
CA VAL A 18 3.18 -0.23 -8.91
C VAL A 18 2.10 -0.85 -9.81
N PRO A 19 1.09 -1.55 -9.24
CA PRO A 19 0.09 -2.31 -9.98
C PRO A 19 -1.00 -1.41 -10.60
N ALA A 20 -0.61 -0.35 -11.30
CA ALA A 20 -1.51 0.67 -11.83
C ALA A 20 -2.48 0.15 -12.91
N LYS A 21 -2.19 -1.03 -13.49
CA LYS A 21 -3.08 -1.69 -14.45
C LYS A 21 -4.23 -2.45 -13.79
N SER A 22 -4.05 -2.93 -12.56
CA SER A 22 -5.01 -3.77 -11.85
C SER A 22 -5.59 -3.11 -10.59
N CYS A 23 -4.96 -2.05 -10.08
CA CYS A 23 -5.36 -1.33 -8.88
C CYS A 23 -5.47 0.18 -9.13
N ASP A 24 -6.32 0.87 -8.36
CA ASP A 24 -6.35 2.34 -8.28
C ASP A 24 -5.13 2.84 -7.50
N VAL A 25 -3.97 2.86 -8.18
CA VAL A 25 -2.69 3.35 -7.68
C VAL A 25 -2.53 4.81 -8.10
N LYS A 26 -2.19 5.69 -7.15
CA LYS A 26 -1.75 7.07 -7.43
C LYS A 26 -0.45 7.38 -6.72
N LYS A 27 0.50 7.99 -7.43
CA LYS A 27 1.71 8.57 -6.82
C LYS A 27 1.33 9.79 -6.00
N LEU A 28 1.84 9.89 -4.77
CA LEU A 28 1.64 11.09 -3.95
C LEU A 28 2.61 12.18 -4.42
N GLN A 29 2.07 13.36 -4.73
CA GLN A 29 2.87 14.51 -5.11
C GLN A 29 3.72 15.00 -3.93
N GLY A 30 4.94 15.48 -4.24
CA GLY A 30 5.89 15.94 -3.24
C GLY A 30 6.59 14.84 -2.43
N MET A 31 6.26 13.56 -2.66
CA MET A 31 6.87 12.42 -1.98
C MET A 31 7.63 11.52 -2.95
N GLN A 32 8.86 11.14 -2.59
CA GLN A 32 9.64 10.21 -3.41
C GLN A 32 9.09 8.79 -3.29
N ASN A 33 8.88 8.15 -4.44
CA ASN A 33 8.49 6.74 -4.56
C ASN A 33 7.33 6.32 -3.62
N THR A 34 6.44 7.25 -3.31
CA THR A 34 5.32 7.03 -2.40
C THR A 34 4.01 7.01 -3.18
N PHE A 35 3.20 6.01 -2.91
CA PHE A 35 2.00 5.69 -3.67
C PHE A 35 0.83 5.41 -2.73
N ARG A 36 -0.38 5.51 -3.26
CA ARG A 36 -1.62 5.13 -2.59
C ARG A 36 -2.39 4.16 -3.46
N ILE A 37 -2.81 3.04 -2.86
CA ILE A 37 -3.80 2.12 -3.43
C ILE A 37 -5.15 2.35 -2.76
N ARG A 38 -6.22 2.39 -3.55
CA ARG A 38 -7.61 2.37 -3.06
C ARG A 38 -8.28 1.05 -3.40
N ILE A 39 -8.86 0.39 -2.40
CA ILE A 39 -9.61 -0.86 -2.56
C ILE A 39 -10.94 -0.72 -1.83
N GLY A 40 -11.98 -0.37 -2.58
CA GLY A 40 -13.29 -0.04 -2.00
C GLY A 40 -13.18 1.08 -0.96
N GLY A 41 -13.44 0.75 0.31
CA GLY A 41 -13.33 1.67 1.45
C GLY A 41 -11.96 1.74 2.12
N VAL A 42 -10.97 0.95 1.68
CA VAL A 42 -9.62 0.93 2.25
C VAL A 42 -8.66 1.80 1.42
N ARG A 43 -7.76 2.52 2.07
CA ARG A 43 -6.63 3.24 1.47
C ARG A 43 -5.32 2.72 2.07
N ILE A 44 -4.41 2.27 1.22
CA ILE A 44 -3.07 1.85 1.63
C ILE A 44 -2.09 2.87 1.06
N VAL A 45 -1.27 3.51 1.91
CA VAL A 45 -0.14 4.32 1.45
C VAL A 45 1.14 3.60 1.76
N TYR A 46 2.01 3.53 0.76
CA TYR A 46 3.28 2.83 0.85
C TYR A 46 4.38 3.56 0.07
N ALA A 47 5.63 3.33 0.46
CA ALA A 47 6.80 3.80 -0.24
C ALA A 47 7.62 2.61 -0.78
N ILE A 48 8.28 2.80 -1.92
CA ILE A 48 9.17 1.81 -2.53
C ILE A 48 10.60 2.27 -2.34
N VAL A 49 11.40 1.45 -1.65
CA VAL A 49 12.85 1.61 -1.55
C VAL A 49 13.51 0.71 -2.60
N TRP A 50 13.71 1.24 -3.80
CA TRP A 50 14.24 0.48 -4.94
C TRP A 50 15.58 -0.18 -4.66
N LYS A 51 16.47 0.48 -3.90
CA LYS A 51 17.82 -0.02 -3.58
C LYS A 51 17.76 -1.33 -2.79
N SER A 52 16.81 -1.47 -1.87
CA SER A 52 16.65 -2.66 -1.02
C SER A 52 15.49 -3.56 -1.45
N LYS A 53 14.79 -3.22 -2.54
CA LYS A 53 13.56 -3.88 -2.99
C LYS A 53 12.50 -3.99 -1.87
N THR A 54 12.45 -2.97 -1.01
CA THR A 54 11.56 -2.97 0.16
C THR A 54 10.32 -2.12 -0.12
N ILE A 55 9.17 -2.59 0.33
CA ILE A 55 7.91 -1.84 0.34
C ILE A 55 7.59 -1.49 1.78
N LEU A 56 7.51 -0.20 2.08
CA LEU A 56 7.20 0.32 3.40
C LEU A 56 5.76 0.80 3.43
N VAL A 57 4.87 0.04 4.08
CA VAL A 57 3.47 0.45 4.25
C VAL A 57 3.38 1.46 5.39
N SER A 58 3.06 2.71 5.07
CA SER A 58 3.01 3.79 6.05
C SER A 58 1.67 3.86 6.79
N ARG A 59 0.56 3.56 6.10
CA ARG A 59 -0.79 3.63 6.67
C ARG A 59 -1.80 2.80 5.89
N ILE A 60 -2.74 2.21 6.62
CA ILE A 60 -3.91 1.50 6.08
C ILE A 60 -5.15 2.12 6.72
N GLU A 61 -5.94 2.87 5.96
CA GLU A 61 -7.14 3.56 6.44
C GLU A 61 -8.39 2.88 5.90
N ARG A 62 -9.32 2.43 6.75
CA ARG A 62 -10.69 2.04 6.35
C ARG A 62 -11.61 3.25 6.54
N GLY A 63 -12.44 3.58 5.55
CA GLY A 63 -13.34 4.72 5.61
C GLY A 63 -14.18 4.73 6.90
N GLY A 64 -14.00 5.76 7.72
CA GLY A 64 -14.67 5.94 9.02
C GLY A 64 -13.74 6.05 10.25
N GLY A 65 -12.45 5.70 10.15
CA GLY A 65 -11.56 5.79 11.31
C GLY A 65 -10.09 5.47 11.02
N MET A 66 -9.20 6.16 11.71
CA MET A 66 -7.74 6.06 11.58
C MET A 66 -7.23 4.85 12.40
N HIS A 67 -6.63 3.86 11.76
CA HIS A 67 -5.91 2.78 12.43
C HIS A 67 -4.51 2.65 11.81
N THR A 68 -3.47 2.95 12.58
CA THR A 68 -2.08 2.77 12.16
C THR A 68 -1.64 1.35 12.51
N ILE A 69 -1.47 0.50 11.51
CA ILE A 69 -0.75 -0.78 11.69
C ILE A 69 0.69 -0.53 11.29
N LYS A 70 1.59 -0.48 12.29
CA LYS A 70 3.03 -0.56 12.06
C LYS A 70 3.35 -2.02 11.78
N HIS A 71 3.78 -2.33 10.56
CA HIS A 71 4.41 -3.61 10.27
C HIS A 71 5.90 -3.31 10.11
N ASP A 72 6.65 -3.48 11.20
CA ASP A 72 8.10 -3.54 11.14
C ASP A 72 8.46 -4.89 10.53
N THR A 73 9.03 -4.88 9.33
CA THR A 73 9.71 -6.05 8.80
C THR A 73 11.20 -5.90 9.08
N VAL A 74 11.69 -6.89 9.82
CA VAL A 74 13.07 -7.17 10.24
C VAL A 74 14.16 -6.89 9.21
#